data_AF-A0A1Q9F0Z2-F1
#
_entry.id   AF-A0A1Q9F0Z2-F1
#
_cell.length_a   1.000
_cell.length_b   1.000
_cell.length_c   1.000
_cell.angle_alpha   90.00
_cell.angle_beta   90.00
_cell.angle_gamma   90.00
#
_symmetry.space_group_name_H-M   'P 1'
#
loop_
_entity.id
_entity.type
_entity.pdbx_description
1 polymer ?
#
loop_
_entity_poly.entity_id
_entity_poly.type
_entity_poly.pdbx_seq_one_letter_code
_entity_poly.pdbx_strand_id
1 'polypeptide(L)'
;MKYCMHGQSSSAVAEACDPVVSFVFCRSSWLRPRVRGTKMLAVGHWAVVLLVVAADEDCSLLVVNSTMGHRMYTKDGYCAQKAGDSGTTLENNVLEFEGTKGATLYSVQFTPKWYAFPPGQPIRKDCATYDGTKLTFRVGRRPSEDVRDEFMSGANKSSILKSRVKLDWKCDQIPEKLNFVFEGLATFVFRHGDGWFGREVTLRFAQGHNSGKAYNWWMGSPETCHCPDSDNPRSDGLVCRELGFFPYKGPNNHKFYVYPRPI
;
A
#
# COMPACT_ATOMS: atom_id res chain seq x y z
N MET A 1 -36.28 -32.49 42.70
CA MET A 1 -37.43 -31.87 42.01
C MET A 1 -36.99 -31.52 40.59
N LYS A 2 -37.67 -32.16 39.62
CA LYS A 2 -37.75 -31.98 38.16
C LYS A 2 -36.50 -31.68 37.31
N TYR A 3 -36.08 -32.76 36.63
CA TYR A 3 -35.37 -32.83 35.35
C TYR A 3 -36.22 -32.30 34.17
N CYS A 4 -35.55 -31.90 33.07
CA CYS A 4 -36.06 -32.07 31.71
C CYS A 4 -34.92 -32.55 30.78
N MET A 5 -35.13 -33.71 30.17
CA MET A 5 -34.33 -34.29 29.09
C MET A 5 -35.05 -34.12 27.73
N HIS A 6 -34.24 -34.06 26.68
CA HIS A 6 -34.39 -34.52 25.28
C HIS A 6 -35.66 -34.28 24.43
N GLY A 7 -35.41 -33.81 23.20
CA GLY A 7 -36.17 -34.12 21.99
C GLY A 7 -35.29 -33.90 20.73
N GLN A 8 -35.14 -34.94 19.90
CA GLN A 8 -34.37 -34.98 18.64
C GLN A 8 -35.17 -34.50 17.42
N SER A 9 -34.43 -34.28 16.32
CA SER A 9 -34.81 -34.49 14.90
C SER A 9 -35.58 -33.37 14.17
N SER A 10 -34.89 -32.63 13.30
CA SER A 10 -35.15 -32.63 11.84
C SER A 10 -34.05 -31.88 11.06
N SER A 11 -34.00 -32.19 9.77
CA SER A 11 -33.00 -31.89 8.76
C SER A 11 -32.94 -30.43 8.27
N ALA A 12 -31.70 -30.01 7.97
CA ALA A 12 -31.27 -29.12 6.87
C ALA A 12 -32.08 -27.86 6.54
N VAL A 13 -31.52 -26.68 6.82
CA VAL A 13 -31.27 -25.61 5.83
C VAL A 13 -30.04 -24.82 6.30
N ALA A 14 -29.10 -24.57 5.39
CA ALA A 14 -28.00 -23.65 5.61
C ALA A 14 -28.58 -22.23 5.75
N GLU A 15 -28.62 -21.71 6.97
CA GLU A 15 -29.00 -20.33 7.22
C GLU A 15 -27.74 -19.48 7.17
N ALA A 16 -27.63 -18.69 6.11
CA ALA A 16 -26.62 -17.67 5.95
C ALA A 16 -26.64 -16.75 7.18
N CYS A 17 -25.50 -16.59 7.84
CA CYS A 17 -25.34 -15.53 8.84
C CYS A 17 -25.35 -14.19 8.11
N ASP A 18 -26.53 -13.58 8.02
CA ASP A 18 -26.67 -12.16 7.69
C ASP A 18 -25.92 -11.32 8.73
N PRO A 19 -25.13 -10.31 8.32
CA PRO A 19 -24.53 -9.40 9.27
C PRO A 19 -25.61 -8.54 9.91
N VAL A 20 -25.71 -8.63 11.25
CA VAL A 20 -26.54 -7.77 12.10
C VAL A 20 -26.12 -6.32 11.89
N VAL A 21 -26.89 -5.56 11.11
CA VAL A 21 -26.81 -4.10 11.07
C VAL A 21 -27.44 -3.57 12.35
N SER A 22 -26.63 -3.14 13.31
CA SER A 22 -27.11 -2.46 14.51
C SER A 22 -27.41 -0.99 14.17
N PHE A 23 -28.68 -0.59 14.22
CA PHE A 23 -29.09 0.81 14.12
C PHE A 23 -29.09 1.44 15.52
N VAL A 24 -28.23 2.43 15.74
CA VAL A 24 -28.30 3.30 16.91
C VAL A 24 -29.16 4.52 16.55
N PHE A 25 -30.35 4.62 17.14
CA PHE A 25 -31.18 5.83 17.04
C PHE A 25 -30.75 6.85 18.12
N CYS A 26 -30.13 7.95 17.71
CA CYS A 26 -30.02 9.14 18.56
C CYS A 26 -31.34 9.94 18.51
N ARG A 27 -32.00 10.11 19.66
CA ARG A 27 -33.07 11.11 19.84
C ARG A 27 -32.41 12.49 19.93
N SER A 28 -32.67 13.38 18.97
CA SER A 28 -32.47 14.82 19.16
C SER A 28 -33.81 15.51 19.38
N SER A 29 -33.87 16.31 20.44
CA SER A 29 -35.00 17.12 20.85
C SER A 29 -35.08 18.42 20.04
N TRP A 30 -36.26 18.65 19.45
CA TRP A 30 -36.84 19.92 19.03
C TRP A 30 -36.01 20.88 18.16
N LEU A 31 -36.40 20.96 16.88
CA LEU A 31 -36.87 22.19 16.19
C LEU A 31 -37.46 21.78 14.82
N ARG A 32 -38.74 22.09 14.58
CA ARG A 32 -39.39 21.95 13.25
C ARG A 32 -38.93 23.12 12.36
N PRO A 33 -38.73 22.94 11.03
CA PRO A 33 -39.87 23.14 10.10
C PRO A 33 -39.88 22.31 8.80
N ARG A 34 -41.13 22.08 8.32
CA ARG A 34 -41.62 21.88 6.94
C ARG A 34 -40.87 20.94 5.97
N VAL A 35 -41.46 19.76 5.78
CA VAL A 35 -41.28 18.92 4.58
C VAL A 35 -42.24 19.40 3.48
N ARG A 36 -41.70 19.72 2.29
CA ARG A 36 -42.46 19.80 1.03
C ARG A 36 -42.01 18.64 0.16
N GLY A 37 -42.97 17.85 -0.32
CA GLY A 37 -42.74 16.55 -0.91
C GLY A 37 -41.97 16.56 -2.24
N THR A 38 -41.31 15.44 -2.50
CA THR A 38 -40.99 14.98 -3.84
C THR A 38 -41.07 13.46 -3.85
N LYS A 39 -41.88 12.92 -4.75
CA LYS A 39 -42.02 11.49 -4.99
C LYS A 39 -40.70 10.98 -5.57
N MET A 40 -40.13 9.92 -4.99
CA MET A 40 -39.10 9.13 -5.67
C MET A 40 -39.71 7.79 -6.10
N LEU A 41 -39.72 7.57 -7.41
CA LEU A 41 -39.94 6.26 -8.02
C LEU A 41 -38.79 5.33 -7.59
N ALA A 42 -39.13 4.17 -7.04
CA ALA A 42 -38.22 3.07 -6.90
C ALA A 42 -37.98 2.44 -8.28
N VAL A 43 -36.76 2.52 -8.79
CA VAL A 43 -36.26 1.64 -9.83
C VAL A 43 -35.13 0.85 -9.21
N GLY A 44 -35.35 -0.46 -9.07
CA GLY A 44 -34.39 -1.37 -8.48
C GLY A 44 -33.10 -1.41 -9.30
N HIS A 45 -31.98 -1.20 -8.62
CA HIS A 45 -30.69 -1.87 -8.74
C HIS A 45 -29.86 -1.35 -7.54
N TRP A 46 -29.15 -2.25 -6.86
CA TRP A 46 -28.47 -2.03 -5.59
C TRP A 46 -27.53 -0.82 -5.60
N ALA A 47 -28.04 0.35 -5.22
CA ALA A 47 -27.25 1.53 -4.92
C ALA A 47 -27.18 1.65 -3.40
N VAL A 48 -26.06 1.22 -2.82
CA VAL A 48 -25.72 1.58 -1.43
C VAL A 48 -25.36 3.06 -1.44
N VAL A 49 -26.35 3.91 -1.16
CA VAL A 49 -26.13 5.34 -0.95
C VAL A 49 -25.62 5.52 0.49
N LEU A 50 -24.32 5.77 0.62
CA LEU A 50 -23.69 6.11 1.90
C LEU A 50 -23.84 7.61 2.15
N LEU A 51 -24.77 7.98 3.03
CA LEU A 51 -24.94 9.34 3.55
C LEU A 51 -23.93 9.57 4.68
N VAL A 52 -22.91 10.40 4.42
CA VAL A 52 -21.97 10.86 5.46
C VAL A 52 -22.56 12.11 6.10
N VAL A 53 -23.05 11.98 7.33
CA VAL A 53 -23.35 13.13 8.19
C VAL A 53 -22.13 13.33 9.07
N ALA A 54 -21.32 14.33 8.75
CA ALA A 54 -20.30 14.83 9.67
C ALA A 54 -21.02 15.65 10.75
N ALA A 55 -21.13 15.10 11.96
CA ALA A 55 -21.41 15.88 13.15
C ALA A 55 -20.07 16.34 13.73
N ASP A 56 -20.05 17.61 14.11
CA ASP A 56 -18.94 18.33 14.74
C ASP A 56 -18.36 17.56 15.93
N GLU A 57 -17.03 17.62 16.08
CA GLU A 57 -16.27 17.23 17.29
C GLU A 57 -16.33 15.73 17.68
N ASP A 58 -15.80 14.84 16.84
CA ASP A 58 -15.00 13.64 17.21
C ASP A 58 -14.92 12.65 16.03
N CYS A 59 -13.96 12.88 15.12
CA CYS A 59 -13.69 11.98 14.00
C CYS A 59 -12.96 10.70 14.45
N SER A 60 -13.69 9.77 15.07
CA SER A 60 -13.23 8.40 15.24
C SER A 60 -13.75 7.51 14.10
N LEU A 61 -12.94 7.46 13.03
CA LEU A 61 -12.70 6.32 12.14
C LEU A 61 -13.89 5.38 11.85
N LEU A 62 -14.66 5.66 10.79
CA LEU A 62 -15.53 4.66 10.16
C LEU A 62 -14.65 3.61 9.45
N VAL A 63 -14.42 2.48 10.11
CA VAL A 63 -13.86 1.28 9.47
C VAL A 63 -14.99 0.62 8.68
N VAL A 64 -15.07 0.93 7.39
CA VAL A 64 -15.91 0.17 6.46
C VAL A 64 -15.24 -1.20 6.29
N ASN A 65 -15.89 -2.24 6.81
CA ASN A 65 -15.47 -3.64 6.69
C ASN A 65 -15.64 -4.09 5.23
N SER A 66 -14.61 -3.91 4.41
CA SER A 66 -14.55 -4.35 3.02
C SER A 66 -13.39 -5.32 2.91
N THR A 67 -13.60 -6.46 2.28
CA THR A 67 -12.62 -7.56 2.14
C THR A 67 -11.36 -7.21 1.32
N MET A 68 -11.11 -5.93 1.05
CA MET A 68 -9.93 -5.43 0.36
C MET A 68 -8.76 -5.33 1.34
N GLY A 69 -7.52 -5.45 0.85
CA GLY A 69 -6.33 -5.07 1.63
C GLY A 69 -6.43 -3.60 2.01
N HIS A 70 -7.02 -3.29 3.16
CA HIS A 70 -7.36 -1.92 3.51
C HIS A 70 -6.12 -1.03 3.49
N ARG A 71 -6.21 0.07 2.74
CA ARG A 71 -5.30 1.19 2.87
C ARG A 71 -5.35 1.69 4.30
N MET A 72 -4.25 1.58 5.00
CA MET A 72 -4.08 2.11 6.35
C MET A 72 -3.20 3.35 6.27
N TYR A 73 -3.66 4.44 6.87
CA TYR A 73 -2.90 5.68 6.93
C TYR A 73 -1.99 5.68 8.15
N THR A 74 -0.79 6.20 7.96
CA THR A 74 0.16 6.38 9.06
C THR A 74 -0.16 7.67 9.81
N LYS A 75 0.23 7.71 11.08
CA LYS A 75 0.27 8.94 11.88
C LYS A 75 1.73 9.30 12.08
N ASP A 76 2.15 10.43 11.52
CA ASP A 76 3.54 10.92 11.60
C ASP A 76 4.59 9.88 11.14
N GLY A 77 4.28 9.10 10.09
CA GLY A 77 5.16 8.05 9.58
C GLY A 77 5.16 6.74 10.37
N TYR A 78 4.35 6.63 11.44
CA TYR A 78 4.19 5.40 12.22
C TYR A 78 2.96 4.60 11.80
N CYS A 79 3.11 3.28 11.78
CA CYS A 79 2.04 2.34 11.50
C CYS A 79 1.27 1.93 12.75
N ALA A 80 0.04 1.47 12.56
CA ALA A 80 -0.73 0.81 13.61
C ALA A 80 -0.17 -0.60 13.84
N GLN A 81 0.55 -0.78 14.95
CA GLN A 81 1.20 -2.04 15.31
C GLN A 81 0.19 -3.20 15.41
N LYS A 82 0.55 -4.36 14.87
CA LYS A 82 -0.21 -5.61 15.00
C LYS A 82 0.74 -6.79 15.22
N ALA A 83 0.38 -7.68 16.14
CA ALA A 83 1.19 -8.85 16.47
C ALA A 83 1.17 -9.96 15.40
N GLY A 84 0.16 -9.94 14.52
CA GLY A 84 -0.09 -11.00 13.53
C GLY A 84 -0.88 -12.18 14.11
N ASP A 85 -1.48 -12.96 13.22
CA ASP A 85 -2.20 -14.19 13.55
C ASP A 85 -1.22 -15.37 13.72
N SER A 86 -1.70 -16.46 14.32
CA SER A 86 -0.92 -17.69 14.45
C SER A 86 -0.39 -18.17 13.08
N GLY A 87 0.90 -18.55 13.03
CA GLY A 87 1.56 -18.99 11.80
C GLY A 87 2.05 -17.85 10.89
N THR A 88 1.92 -16.59 11.28
CA THR A 88 2.50 -15.45 10.58
C THR A 88 3.79 -14.97 11.26
N THR A 89 4.73 -14.45 10.46
CA THR A 89 6.06 -14.05 10.95
C THR A 89 6.34 -12.60 10.56
N LEU A 90 6.89 -11.85 11.50
CA LEU A 90 7.41 -10.50 11.26
C LEU A 90 8.77 -10.58 10.58
N GLU A 91 8.93 -9.89 9.46
CA GLU A 91 10.16 -9.90 8.67
C GLU A 91 10.78 -8.50 8.59
N ASN A 92 12.12 -8.45 8.49
CA ASN A 92 12.86 -7.24 8.14
C ASN A 92 13.08 -7.20 6.63
N ASN A 93 12.26 -6.45 5.92
CA ASN A 93 12.31 -6.35 4.47
C ASN A 93 13.21 -5.19 4.07
N VAL A 94 14.46 -5.49 3.70
CA VAL A 94 15.45 -4.48 3.33
C VAL A 94 15.40 -4.19 1.84
N LEU A 95 15.37 -2.90 1.51
CA LEU A 95 15.53 -2.32 0.18
C LEU A 95 16.76 -1.41 0.19
N GLU A 96 17.68 -1.63 -0.74
CA GLU A 96 18.93 -0.88 -0.85
C GLU A 96 18.93 0.04 -2.07
N PHE A 97 19.54 1.22 -1.91
CA PHE A 97 19.79 2.16 -2.99
C PHE A 97 21.29 2.36 -3.18
N GLU A 98 21.69 2.56 -4.43
CA GLU A 98 23.07 2.85 -4.80
C GLU A 98 23.10 4.08 -5.71
N GLY A 99 23.91 5.06 -5.34
CA GLY A 99 24.12 6.27 -6.14
C GLY A 99 24.90 5.97 -7.41
N THR A 100 24.59 6.68 -8.49
CA THR A 100 25.29 6.54 -9.77
C THR A 100 25.32 7.86 -10.55
N LYS A 101 25.93 7.86 -11.75
CA LYS A 101 25.96 8.98 -12.70
C LYS A 101 26.30 10.35 -12.08
N GLY A 102 27.53 10.49 -11.60
CA GLY A 102 28.10 11.80 -11.26
C GLY A 102 27.79 12.33 -9.86
N ALA A 103 26.94 11.68 -9.06
CA ALA A 103 26.72 12.03 -7.66
C ALA A 103 26.76 10.80 -6.75
N THR A 104 27.35 10.94 -5.56
CA THR A 104 27.38 9.88 -4.55
C THR A 104 26.12 9.97 -3.71
N LEU A 105 25.31 8.91 -3.68
CA LEU A 105 24.18 8.82 -2.76
C LEU A 105 24.70 8.60 -1.34
N TYR A 106 24.26 9.42 -0.41
CA TYR A 106 24.67 9.34 0.98
C TYR A 106 23.60 8.73 1.86
N SER A 107 22.36 9.20 1.73
CA SER A 107 21.25 8.67 2.51
C SER A 107 19.93 8.69 1.76
N VAL A 108 19.07 7.74 2.09
CA VAL A 108 17.68 7.69 1.68
C VAL A 108 16.82 7.67 2.92
N GLN A 109 15.92 8.64 3.03
CA GLN A 109 14.91 8.70 4.09
C GLN A 109 13.55 8.41 3.48
N PHE A 110 12.67 7.79 4.25
CA PHE A 110 11.31 7.50 3.80
C PHE A 110 10.32 7.70 4.94
N THR A 111 9.34 8.55 4.70
CA THR A 111 8.22 8.77 5.62
C THR A 111 6.97 8.18 4.99
N PRO A 112 6.49 7.01 5.45
CA PRO A 112 5.27 6.43 4.90
C PRO A 112 4.09 7.37 5.18
N LYS A 113 3.17 7.45 4.22
CA LYS A 113 1.88 8.16 4.33
C LYS A 113 0.76 7.15 4.51
N TRP A 114 0.77 6.09 3.71
CA TRP A 114 -0.13 4.95 3.86
C TRP A 114 0.57 3.65 3.49
N TYR A 115 -0.04 2.54 3.89
CA TYR A 115 0.42 1.20 3.58
C TYR A 115 -0.77 0.26 3.42
N ALA A 116 -0.56 -0.85 2.72
CA ALA A 116 -1.51 -1.94 2.65
C ALA A 116 -0.76 -3.27 2.75
N PHE A 117 -1.35 -4.20 3.48
CA PHE A 117 -0.87 -5.58 3.60
C PHE A 117 -2.06 -6.48 3.95
N PRO A 118 -1.96 -7.80 3.76
CA PRO A 118 -3.09 -8.70 3.95
C PRO A 118 -3.50 -8.82 5.44
N PRO A 119 -4.80 -8.94 5.75
CA PRO A 119 -5.26 -9.09 7.14
C PRO A 119 -4.56 -10.23 7.90
N GLY A 120 -4.26 -10.02 9.18
CA GLY A 120 -3.60 -11.03 10.01
C GLY A 120 -2.07 -11.06 9.91
N GLN A 121 -1.45 -10.26 9.03
CA GLN A 121 0.02 -10.12 9.05
C GLN A 121 0.49 -9.21 10.19
N PRO A 122 1.68 -9.49 10.76
CA PRO A 122 2.29 -8.63 11.76
C PRO A 122 2.88 -7.37 11.12
N ILE A 123 2.87 -6.27 11.88
CA ILE A 123 3.55 -5.02 11.53
C ILE A 123 4.02 -4.31 12.80
N ARG A 124 5.22 -3.72 12.76
CA ARG A 124 5.75 -2.90 13.85
C ARG A 124 5.20 -1.47 13.79
N LYS A 125 5.23 -0.76 14.93
CA LYS A 125 4.89 0.67 14.98
C LYS A 125 5.86 1.49 14.11
N ASP A 126 7.15 1.23 14.25
CA ASP A 126 8.25 1.71 13.42
C ASP A 126 8.38 0.88 12.13
N CYS A 127 7.30 0.81 11.37
CA CYS A 127 7.16 -0.06 10.21
C CYS A 127 8.12 0.26 9.06
N ALA A 128 8.62 1.50 8.96
CA ALA A 128 9.64 1.90 8.00
C ALA A 128 10.76 2.61 8.75
N THR A 129 11.99 2.13 8.57
CA THR A 129 13.20 2.71 9.15
C THR A 129 14.25 2.86 8.05
N TYR A 130 15.23 3.73 8.26
CA TYR A 130 16.31 3.93 7.29
C TYR A 130 17.68 3.93 7.98
N ASP A 131 18.68 3.49 7.25
CA ASP A 131 20.09 3.50 7.66
C ASP A 131 20.97 3.71 6.42
N GLY A 132 21.58 4.90 6.32
CA GLY A 132 22.30 5.32 5.12
C GLY A 132 21.43 5.19 3.87
N THR A 133 21.84 4.31 2.95
CA THR A 133 21.14 4.07 1.67
C THR A 133 20.16 2.89 1.71
N LYS A 134 19.84 2.36 2.89
CA LYS A 134 18.93 1.23 3.09
C LYS A 134 17.64 1.66 3.75
N LEU A 135 16.52 1.19 3.22
CA LEU A 135 15.21 1.24 3.86
C LEU A 135 14.85 -0.15 4.38
N THR A 136 14.31 -0.23 5.59
CA THR A 136 13.83 -1.48 6.20
C THR A 136 12.36 -1.37 6.54
N PHE A 137 11.56 -2.25 5.96
CA PHE A 137 10.13 -2.37 6.22
C PHE A 137 9.86 -3.57 7.14
N ARG A 138 9.31 -3.30 8.32
CA ARG A 138 9.10 -4.29 9.40
C ARG A 138 7.65 -4.80 9.39
N VAL A 139 7.39 -5.72 8.47
CA VAL A 139 6.05 -6.26 8.16
C VAL A 139 6.16 -7.71 7.71
N GLY A 140 5.12 -8.50 7.94
CA GLY A 140 5.07 -9.89 7.46
C GLY A 140 5.01 -10.03 5.95
N ARG A 141 5.19 -11.27 5.48
CA ARG A 141 5.13 -11.65 4.06
C ARG A 141 4.00 -12.63 3.81
N ARG A 142 2.88 -12.15 3.28
CA ARG A 142 1.85 -13.01 2.68
C ARG A 142 1.45 -12.46 1.33
N PRO A 143 1.55 -13.24 0.24
CA PRO A 143 1.15 -12.77 -1.08
C PRO A 143 -0.36 -12.54 -1.14
N SER A 144 -0.79 -11.41 -1.69
CA SER A 144 -2.19 -11.05 -1.94
C SER A 144 -2.31 -10.30 -3.27
N GLU A 145 -3.40 -10.60 -4.00
CA GLU A 145 -3.78 -9.87 -5.20
C GLU A 145 -4.36 -8.50 -4.85
N ASP A 146 -5.13 -8.38 -3.76
CA ASP A 146 -5.69 -7.10 -3.30
C ASP A 146 -4.60 -6.08 -3.00
N VAL A 147 -3.49 -6.50 -2.39
CA VAL A 147 -2.34 -5.62 -2.11
C VAL A 147 -1.66 -5.19 -3.42
N ARG A 148 -1.64 -6.07 -4.42
CA ARG A 148 -1.17 -5.71 -5.76
C ARG A 148 -2.09 -4.69 -6.41
N ASP A 149 -3.40 -4.85 -6.28
CA ASP A 149 -4.37 -3.90 -6.82
C ASP A 149 -4.26 -2.53 -6.15
N GLU A 150 -4.04 -2.47 -4.84
CA GLU A 150 -3.73 -1.22 -4.14
C GLU A 150 -2.46 -0.54 -4.65
N PHE A 151 -1.39 -1.32 -4.89
CA PHE A 151 -0.17 -0.78 -5.50
C PHE A 151 -0.42 -0.23 -6.91
N MET A 152 -1.21 -0.93 -7.73
CA MET A 152 -1.56 -0.51 -9.09
C MET A 152 -2.67 0.56 -9.14
N SER A 153 -3.36 0.85 -8.03
CA SER A 153 -4.41 1.88 -8.00
C SER A 153 -3.88 3.30 -8.25
N GLY A 154 -2.57 3.50 -8.13
CA GLY A 154 -1.88 4.76 -8.32
C GLY A 154 -0.47 4.52 -8.83
N ALA A 155 -0.30 3.46 -9.62
CA ALA A 155 0.85 3.25 -10.48
C ALA A 155 0.33 2.52 -11.73
N ASN A 156 1.01 2.59 -12.86
CA ASN A 156 0.57 1.91 -14.08
C ASN A 156 1.74 1.17 -14.72
N LYS A 157 1.47 0.42 -15.79
CA LYS A 157 2.48 -0.37 -16.51
C LYS A 157 3.61 0.47 -17.12
N SER A 158 3.47 1.79 -17.20
CA SER A 158 4.52 2.68 -17.69
C SER A 158 5.17 3.51 -16.58
N SER A 159 4.81 3.26 -15.31
CA SER A 159 5.33 3.99 -14.15
C SER A 159 5.78 3.09 -13.00
N ILE A 160 6.09 1.82 -13.28
CA ILE A 160 6.62 0.86 -12.30
C ILE A 160 7.96 0.28 -12.73
N LEU A 161 8.81 0.01 -11.75
CA LEU A 161 10.14 -0.56 -11.89
C LEU A 161 10.29 -1.77 -11.00
N LYS A 162 10.80 -2.87 -11.56
CA LYS A 162 11.11 -4.10 -10.83
C LYS A 162 12.61 -4.25 -10.64
N SER A 163 13.07 -4.64 -9.45
CA SER A 163 14.49 -4.70 -9.08
C SER A 163 15.32 -5.76 -9.80
N ARG A 164 14.71 -6.89 -10.20
CA ARG A 164 15.40 -8.00 -10.86
C ARG A 164 14.97 -8.15 -12.30
N VAL A 165 15.90 -7.93 -13.21
CA VAL A 165 15.69 -8.27 -14.62
C VAL A 165 16.93 -8.91 -15.21
N LYS A 166 16.79 -10.15 -15.72
CA LYS A 166 17.93 -10.91 -16.22
C LYS A 166 18.49 -10.32 -17.51
N LEU A 167 17.67 -9.79 -18.43
CA LEU A 167 18.16 -9.31 -19.73
C LEU A 167 17.34 -8.14 -20.32
N ASP A 168 16.02 -8.07 -20.13
CA ASP A 168 15.16 -7.02 -20.72
C ASP A 168 14.35 -6.29 -19.65
N TRP A 169 14.91 -5.23 -19.06
CA TRP A 169 14.15 -4.42 -18.11
C TRP A 169 13.10 -3.64 -18.89
N LYS A 170 11.85 -4.00 -18.68
CA LYS A 170 10.70 -3.27 -19.19
C LYS A 170 9.83 -2.89 -18.02
N CYS A 171 9.28 -1.69 -18.06
CA CYS A 171 8.39 -1.21 -17.02
C CYS A 171 7.00 -1.86 -17.06
N ASP A 172 6.73 -2.67 -18.08
CA ASP A 172 5.45 -3.35 -18.29
C ASP A 172 5.20 -4.56 -17.36
N GLN A 173 6.16 -4.90 -16.49
CA GLN A 173 6.05 -6.06 -15.60
C GLN A 173 5.26 -5.75 -14.32
N ILE A 174 3.95 -6.01 -14.38
CA ILE A 174 3.07 -5.95 -13.22
C ILE A 174 3.32 -7.16 -12.30
N PRO A 175 3.41 -6.98 -10.97
CA PRO A 175 3.45 -8.10 -10.02
C PRO A 175 2.17 -8.94 -10.09
N GLU A 176 2.26 -10.25 -9.88
CA GLU A 176 1.05 -11.10 -9.74
C GLU A 176 0.41 -10.89 -8.37
N LYS A 177 1.23 -10.98 -7.32
CA LYS A 177 0.85 -10.82 -5.91
C LYS A 177 1.92 -10.05 -5.15
N LEU A 178 1.48 -9.20 -4.24
CA LEU A 178 2.36 -8.43 -3.36
C LEU A 178 2.14 -8.82 -1.90
N ASN A 179 3.20 -8.78 -1.12
CA ASN A 179 3.22 -9.03 0.30
C ASN A 179 2.73 -7.82 1.09
N PHE A 180 3.14 -6.64 0.64
CA PHE A 180 2.79 -5.34 1.21
C PHE A 180 3.11 -4.25 0.19
N VAL A 181 2.56 -3.07 0.42
CA VAL A 181 2.92 -1.83 -0.26
C VAL A 181 2.98 -0.70 0.77
N PHE A 182 3.94 0.19 0.62
CA PHE A 182 4.03 1.46 1.33
C PHE A 182 4.10 2.58 0.31
N GLU A 183 3.30 3.62 0.47
CA GLU A 183 3.47 4.89 -0.23
C GLU A 183 3.91 5.95 0.77
N GLY A 184 4.86 6.80 0.38
CA GLY A 184 5.37 7.84 1.25
C GLY A 184 6.25 8.83 0.52
N LEU A 185 6.72 9.83 1.27
CA LEU A 185 7.71 10.77 0.78
C LEU A 185 9.10 10.16 0.96
N ALA A 186 9.83 9.99 -0.13
CA ALA A 186 11.22 9.56 -0.14
C ALA A 186 12.13 10.77 -0.37
N THR A 187 13.14 10.94 0.48
CA THR A 187 14.14 12.01 0.38
C THR A 187 15.51 11.41 0.17
N PHE A 188 16.14 11.74 -0.96
CA PHE A 188 17.45 11.27 -1.37
C PHE A 188 18.47 12.39 -1.21
N VAL A 189 19.53 12.13 -0.45
CA VAL A 189 20.62 13.11 -0.23
C VAL A 189 21.85 12.66 -1.00
N PHE A 190 22.33 13.53 -1.86
CA PHE A 190 23.49 13.31 -2.70
C PHE A 190 24.63 14.25 -2.33
N ARG A 191 25.84 13.79 -2.64
CA ARG A 191 27.05 14.59 -2.65
C ARG A 191 27.59 14.71 -4.07
N HIS A 192 27.92 15.93 -4.49
CA HIS A 192 28.60 16.21 -5.76
C HIS A 192 29.71 17.23 -5.51
N GLY A 193 30.96 16.83 -5.76
CA GLY A 193 32.14 17.55 -5.28
C GLY A 193 32.10 17.73 -3.75
N ASP A 194 32.19 18.98 -3.31
CA ASP A 194 32.12 19.36 -1.89
C ASP A 194 30.70 19.75 -1.42
N GLY A 195 29.74 19.80 -2.35
CA GLY A 195 28.36 20.20 -2.07
C GLY A 195 27.43 19.03 -1.73
N TRP A 196 26.41 19.34 -0.94
CA TRP A 196 25.30 18.45 -0.57
C TRP A 196 23.99 18.97 -1.11
N PHE A 197 23.13 18.09 -1.61
CA PHE A 197 21.78 18.47 -2.01
C PHE A 197 20.79 17.31 -1.84
N GLY A 198 19.53 17.68 -1.58
CA GLY A 198 18.41 16.75 -1.44
C GLY A 198 17.47 16.75 -2.64
N ARG A 199 16.81 15.63 -2.87
CA ARG A 199 15.68 15.49 -3.81
C ARG A 199 14.57 14.69 -3.15
N GLU A 200 13.34 15.15 -3.33
CA GLU A 200 12.17 14.54 -2.71
C GLU A 200 11.16 14.11 -3.76
N VAL A 201 10.57 12.93 -3.54
CA VAL A 201 9.58 12.35 -4.45
C VAL A 201 8.64 11.43 -3.67
N THR A 202 7.35 11.48 -3.99
CA THR A 202 6.42 10.47 -3.46
C THR A 202 6.62 9.16 -4.21
N LEU A 203 6.94 8.07 -3.51
CA LEU A 203 7.16 6.75 -4.11
C LEU A 203 6.32 5.69 -3.41
N ARG A 204 5.97 4.67 -4.18
CA ARG A 204 5.41 3.40 -3.72
C ARG A 204 6.50 2.35 -3.75
N PHE A 205 6.73 1.69 -2.62
CA PHE A 205 7.60 0.53 -2.51
C PHE A 205 6.76 -0.69 -2.16
N ALA A 206 6.94 -1.77 -2.91
CA ALA A 206 6.26 -3.02 -2.67
C ALA A 206 7.21 -4.20 -2.85
N GLN A 207 6.92 -5.29 -2.16
CA GLN A 207 7.64 -6.54 -2.29
C GLN A 207 6.65 -7.67 -2.59
N GLY A 208 7.04 -8.64 -3.41
CA GLY A 208 6.17 -9.74 -3.78
C GLY A 208 6.77 -10.70 -4.80
N HIS A 209 5.88 -11.39 -5.51
CA HIS A 209 6.22 -12.45 -6.45
C HIS A 209 5.70 -12.13 -7.86
N ASN A 210 6.47 -12.56 -8.87
CA ASN A 210 6.08 -12.48 -10.28
C ASN A 210 6.01 -13.86 -10.96
N SER A 211 6.35 -14.92 -10.22
CA SER A 211 6.51 -16.34 -10.57
C SER A 211 7.76 -16.90 -9.86
N GLY A 212 7.59 -17.95 -9.05
CA GLY A 212 8.68 -18.61 -8.31
C GLY A 212 9.06 -17.99 -6.94
N LYS A 213 10.19 -18.45 -6.37
CA LYS A 213 10.60 -18.19 -4.97
C LYS A 213 11.28 -16.83 -4.72
N ALA A 214 11.40 -15.95 -5.71
CA ALA A 214 12.12 -14.68 -5.55
C ALA A 214 11.19 -13.56 -5.04
N TYR A 215 11.57 -12.91 -3.94
CA TYR A 215 10.91 -11.72 -3.39
C TYR A 215 11.44 -10.47 -4.10
N ASN A 216 10.94 -10.18 -5.29
CA ASN A 216 11.40 -8.97 -5.99
C ASN A 216 10.85 -7.72 -5.29
N TRP A 217 11.48 -6.59 -5.58
CA TRP A 217 11.00 -5.28 -5.20
C TRP A 217 10.41 -4.58 -6.40
N TRP A 218 9.34 -3.84 -6.15
CA TRP A 218 8.71 -2.93 -7.08
C TRP A 218 8.75 -1.52 -6.51
N MET A 219 9.02 -0.58 -7.40
CA MET A 219 8.96 0.84 -7.16
C MET A 219 7.98 1.44 -8.16
N GLY A 220 7.19 2.40 -7.74
CA GLY A 220 6.33 3.19 -8.64
C GLY A 220 5.94 4.50 -7.96
N SER A 221 5.02 5.23 -8.57
CA SER A 221 4.46 6.44 -7.97
C SER A 221 3.10 6.80 -8.57
N PRO A 222 2.22 7.46 -7.79
CA PRO A 222 1.05 8.14 -8.31
C PRO A 222 1.36 9.46 -9.00
N GLU A 223 2.55 10.02 -8.81
CA GLU A 223 3.00 11.23 -9.50
C GLU A 223 3.42 10.91 -10.94
N THR A 224 3.83 11.93 -11.72
CA THR A 224 4.32 11.82 -13.10
C THR A 224 5.66 11.09 -13.21
N CYS A 225 5.77 9.89 -12.61
CA CYS A 225 6.79 8.95 -12.97
C CYS A 225 6.47 8.33 -14.33
N HIS A 226 7.48 8.16 -15.15
CA HIS A 226 7.36 7.49 -16.43
C HIS A 226 8.63 6.72 -16.72
N CYS A 227 8.49 5.68 -17.52
CA CYS A 227 9.62 4.98 -18.10
C CYS A 227 9.89 5.57 -19.48
N PRO A 228 11.02 6.29 -19.67
CA PRO A 228 11.40 6.75 -20.99
C PRO A 228 11.66 5.53 -21.88
N ASP A 229 11.17 5.57 -23.13
CA ASP A 229 11.04 4.44 -24.04
C ASP A 229 12.08 3.32 -23.85
N SER A 230 11.57 2.10 -23.70
CA SER A 230 12.34 0.89 -23.43
C SER A 230 13.28 0.47 -24.57
N ASP A 231 13.16 1.12 -25.72
CA ASP A 231 13.93 0.79 -26.93
C ASP A 231 15.38 1.29 -26.88
N ASN A 232 15.70 2.16 -25.92
CA ASN A 232 17.07 2.53 -25.62
C ASN A 232 17.50 1.95 -24.27
N PRO A 233 18.25 0.84 -24.21
CA PRO A 233 18.69 0.23 -22.94
C PRO A 233 19.68 1.09 -22.11
N ARG A 234 20.04 2.28 -22.62
CA ARG A 234 20.77 3.34 -21.90
C ARG A 234 19.87 4.39 -21.24
N SER A 235 18.56 4.34 -21.49
CA SER A 235 17.56 5.24 -20.91
C SER A 235 17.40 4.97 -19.41
N ASP A 236 17.01 6.01 -18.69
CA ASP A 236 16.63 5.91 -17.29
C ASP A 236 15.56 4.82 -17.13
N GLY A 237 15.63 3.99 -16.08
CA GLY A 237 14.67 2.91 -15.87
C GLY A 237 13.27 3.43 -15.57
N LEU A 238 13.15 4.10 -14.43
CA LEU A 238 11.98 4.88 -14.02
C LEU A 238 12.46 6.30 -13.74
N VAL A 239 11.81 7.27 -14.34
CA VAL A 239 12.05 8.69 -14.08
C VAL A 239 10.94 9.20 -13.22
N CYS A 240 11.27 9.86 -12.11
CA CYS A 240 10.31 10.53 -11.25
C CYS A 240 10.82 11.93 -10.94
N ARG A 241 10.22 12.95 -11.56
CA ARG A 241 10.69 14.34 -11.48
C ARG A 241 12.19 14.45 -11.83
N GLU A 242 12.99 14.96 -10.91
CA GLU A 242 14.44 15.15 -11.01
C GLU A 242 15.25 13.93 -10.59
N LEU A 243 14.64 12.74 -10.50
CA LEU A 243 15.33 11.50 -10.14
C LEU A 243 15.17 10.46 -11.24
N GLY A 244 16.26 9.77 -11.56
CA GLY A 244 16.27 8.57 -12.39
C GLY A 244 16.61 7.33 -11.56
N PHE A 245 15.95 6.22 -11.85
CA PHE A 245 16.13 4.93 -11.19
C PHE A 245 16.33 3.83 -12.22
N PHE A 246 17.10 2.78 -11.91
CA PHE A 246 17.13 1.55 -12.73
C PHE A 246 17.43 0.32 -11.87
N PRO A 247 17.03 -0.89 -12.31
CA PRO A 247 17.30 -2.11 -11.57
C PRO A 247 18.79 -2.38 -11.43
N TYR A 248 19.18 -2.96 -10.29
CA TYR A 248 20.52 -3.49 -10.11
C TYR A 248 20.73 -4.71 -11.02
N LYS A 249 21.84 -4.74 -11.77
CA LYS A 249 22.15 -5.80 -12.76
C LYS A 249 22.84 -7.04 -12.16
N GLY A 250 22.91 -7.17 -10.84
CA GLY A 250 23.53 -8.30 -10.16
C GLY A 250 22.53 -9.27 -9.52
N PRO A 251 23.02 -10.24 -8.72
CA PRO A 251 22.17 -11.27 -8.10
C PRO A 251 21.25 -10.72 -7.00
N ASN A 252 21.53 -9.53 -6.48
CA ASN A 252 20.76 -8.90 -5.42
C ASN A 252 19.46 -8.29 -5.98
N ASN A 253 18.34 -8.97 -5.72
CA ASN A 253 16.99 -8.54 -6.10
C ASN A 253 16.40 -7.48 -5.17
N HIS A 254 17.16 -6.93 -4.21
CA HIS A 254 16.70 -5.94 -3.24
C HIS A 254 17.41 -4.59 -3.41
N LYS A 255 17.89 -4.28 -4.61
CA LYS A 255 18.66 -3.06 -4.88
C LYS A 255 18.16 -2.30 -6.11
N PHE A 256 18.12 -0.98 -6.02
CA PHE A 256 17.95 -0.06 -7.15
C PHE A 256 19.11 0.93 -7.23
N TYR A 257 19.45 1.34 -8.44
CA TYR A 257 20.29 2.51 -8.66
C TYR A 257 19.45 3.78 -8.67
N VAL A 258 20.02 4.90 -8.21
CA VAL A 258 19.38 6.22 -8.23
C VAL A 258 20.38 7.34 -8.53
N TYR A 259 19.96 8.38 -9.24
CA TYR A 259 20.74 9.58 -9.55
C TYR A 259 19.86 10.80 -9.79
N PRO A 260 20.38 12.02 -9.56
CA PRO A 260 19.68 13.26 -9.84
C PRO A 260 19.70 13.66 -11.33
N ARG A 261 18.72 14.47 -11.74
CA ARG A 261 18.55 15.09 -13.07
C ARG A 261 18.32 16.61 -12.90
N PRO A 262 18.70 17.47 -13.87
CA PRO A 262 19.50 17.20 -15.08
C PRO A 262 20.99 17.02 -14.74
N ILE A 263 21.69 16.21 -15.54
CA ILE A 263 23.16 16.12 -15.52
C ILE A 263 23.68 17.16 -16.51
#